data_AF-A0A3D3PSM8-F1
#
_entry.id   AF-A0A3D3PSM8-F1
#
_cell.length_a   1.000
_cell.length_b   1.000
_cell.length_c   1.000
_cell.angle_alpha   90.00
_cell.angle_beta   90.00
_cell.angle_gamma   90.00
#
_symmetry.space_group_name_H-M   'P 1'
#
loop_
_entity.id
_entity.type
_entity.pdbx_description
1 polymer ?
#
loop_
_entity_poly.entity_id
_entity_poly.type
_entity_poly.pdbx_seq_one_letter_code
_entity_poly.pdbx_strand_id
1 'polypeptide(L)'
;GLASSPFKSPCTQGAAINHNIIGKPNLFNALTNAGLTWRTYNESMNPGQDIRTDSVADAAVIAADHVYAPGTLGGNPSPVGDGQLNLPLPAGLYKTKHDPGMAYQNVRSAPEFRYSSRTMGGGQWDAMLKDSTAYAIPANYDYDQFSTDLANGNVGNLNFVVPDQCDDMHGITVKGTIAGTATVASASDCSSVSNNVPAATGGAIIARGDHYVDWLVKKIQDSPLWKNPQKRVAIVLMFDEGSATSGFNSCCGWNPGNSTMAKPLTQNADGTWSLDASINNYSKGNRGHGQSIFGILNNQANAPKGISDGDAYSHFSLVRTFQDMFQLADPGNDGSYMNRSKYTEAFISANILNLPEFAGSADTHFDSVRPINHAFVAPATYTQKQSLDVNTAPHVGPDASQANVWAVK
;
A
#
# COMPACT_ATOMS: atom_id res chain seq x y z
N GLY A 1 23.62 -11.43 1.77
CA GLY A 1 22.53 -10.99 0.88
C GLY A 1 21.29 -11.85 1.03
N LEU A 2 21.20 -12.96 0.30
CA LEU A 2 20.00 -13.83 0.32
C LEU A 2 19.87 -14.73 1.56
N ALA A 3 20.96 -14.93 2.33
CA ALA A 3 20.98 -15.82 3.49
C ALA A 3 20.05 -15.37 4.64
N SER A 4 19.71 -14.08 4.71
CA SER A 4 18.82 -13.52 5.74
C SER A 4 17.41 -13.20 5.23
N SER A 5 17.14 -13.40 3.94
CA SER A 5 15.83 -13.11 3.35
C SER A 5 14.77 -14.06 3.94
N PRO A 6 13.64 -13.56 4.47
CA PRO A 6 12.52 -14.41 4.89
C PRO A 6 11.91 -15.14 3.67
N PHE A 7 12.20 -14.67 2.46
CA PHE A 7 11.82 -15.30 1.20
C PHE A 7 12.85 -16.36 0.80
N LYS A 8 12.53 -17.63 1.04
CA LYS A 8 13.35 -18.78 0.62
C LYS A 8 13.26 -19.00 -0.89
N SER A 9 14.42 -19.24 -1.51
CA SER A 9 14.61 -19.40 -2.97
C SER A 9 13.77 -20.52 -3.62
N PRO A 10 13.62 -21.73 -3.05
CA PRO A 10 12.70 -22.67 -3.65
C PRO A 10 11.28 -22.21 -3.33
N CYS A 11 10.45 -21.97 -4.36
CA CYS A 11 9.00 -21.73 -4.26
C CYS A 11 8.24 -22.97 -3.72
N THR A 12 8.90 -23.81 -2.93
CA THR A 12 8.41 -25.06 -2.33
C THR A 12 7.84 -24.84 -0.93
N GLN A 13 7.59 -23.58 -0.54
CA GLN A 13 6.97 -23.27 0.74
C GLN A 13 5.56 -23.88 0.76
N GLY A 14 5.32 -24.80 1.71
CA GLY A 14 4.02 -25.45 1.89
C GLY A 14 2.93 -24.52 2.45
N ALA A 15 3.30 -23.34 2.96
CA ALA A 15 2.38 -22.42 3.61
C ALA A 15 1.77 -21.39 2.64
N ALA A 16 0.44 -21.37 2.63
CA ALA A 16 -0.57 -20.41 2.16
C ALA A 16 -0.34 -19.51 0.92
N ILE A 17 0.80 -18.85 0.68
CA ILE A 17 0.92 -17.80 -0.36
C ILE A 17 2.34 -17.78 -0.96
N ASN A 18 2.47 -17.60 -2.28
CA ASN A 18 3.77 -17.54 -2.94
C ASN A 18 4.41 -16.14 -2.78
N HIS A 19 5.33 -15.99 -1.84
CA HIS A 19 6.08 -14.75 -1.59
C HIS A 19 7.42 -14.66 -2.36
N ASN A 20 7.62 -15.54 -3.34
CA ASN A 20 8.81 -15.57 -4.18
C ASN A 20 8.40 -15.77 -5.64
N ILE A 21 7.94 -14.68 -6.27
CA ILE A 21 7.51 -14.67 -7.67
C ILE A 21 8.76 -14.58 -8.55
N ILE A 22 8.97 -15.59 -9.41
CA ILE A 22 10.15 -15.71 -10.26
C ILE A 22 9.75 -15.55 -11.73
N GLY A 23 10.49 -14.71 -12.46
CA GLY A 23 10.39 -14.61 -13.92
C GLY A 23 9.06 -14.05 -14.44
N LYS A 24 8.25 -13.43 -13.58
CA LYS A 24 7.01 -12.76 -14.00
C LYS A 24 7.23 -11.26 -14.20
N PRO A 25 6.53 -10.64 -15.16
CA PRO A 25 6.52 -9.19 -15.34
C PRO A 25 6.18 -8.47 -14.03
N ASN A 26 6.63 -7.23 -13.86
CA ASN A 26 6.22 -6.38 -12.75
C ASN A 26 6.53 -4.92 -13.05
N LEU A 27 5.85 -4.02 -12.35
CA LEU A 27 5.93 -2.59 -12.57
C LEU A 27 7.35 -2.05 -12.38
N PHE A 28 8.10 -2.53 -11.39
CA PHE A 28 9.45 -2.06 -11.07
C PHE A 28 10.43 -2.30 -12.22
N ASN A 29 10.51 -3.53 -12.72
CA ASN A 29 11.40 -3.84 -13.82
C ASN A 29 10.95 -3.18 -15.13
N ALA A 30 9.64 -3.00 -15.36
CA ALA A 30 9.16 -2.28 -16.54
C ALA A 30 9.51 -0.79 -16.49
N LEU A 31 9.39 -0.13 -15.33
CA LEU A 31 9.85 1.24 -15.13
C LEU A 31 11.36 1.35 -15.43
N THR A 32 12.18 0.48 -14.82
CA THR A 32 13.63 0.47 -15.07
C THR A 32 13.94 0.26 -16.56
N ASN A 33 13.26 -0.68 -17.23
CA ASN A 33 13.46 -0.94 -18.66
C ASN A 33 13.06 0.23 -19.56
N ALA A 34 12.09 1.05 -19.12
CA ALA A 34 11.70 2.28 -19.80
C ALA A 34 12.61 3.48 -19.46
N GLY A 35 13.67 3.28 -18.68
CA GLY A 35 14.56 4.35 -18.21
C GLY A 35 13.94 5.22 -17.12
N LEU A 36 12.84 4.78 -16.52
CA LEU A 36 12.18 5.46 -15.41
C LEU A 36 12.73 4.93 -14.08
N THR A 37 12.68 5.79 -13.07
CA THR A 37 13.19 5.49 -11.74
C THR A 37 12.05 5.26 -10.75
N TRP A 38 12.29 4.45 -9.74
CA TRP A 38 11.35 4.22 -8.65
C TRP A 38 12.05 4.24 -7.30
N ARG A 39 11.28 4.48 -6.23
CA ARG A 39 11.73 4.46 -4.84
C ARG A 39 10.68 3.81 -3.95
N THR A 40 11.14 3.17 -2.89
CA THR A 40 10.33 2.76 -1.74
C THR A 40 10.94 3.39 -0.50
N TYR A 41 10.26 4.36 0.09
CA TYR A 41 10.62 4.98 1.36
C TYR A 41 9.89 4.24 2.48
N ASN A 42 10.64 3.79 3.47
CA ASN A 42 10.13 3.00 4.59
C ASN A 42 10.47 3.68 5.91
N GLU A 43 9.51 3.71 6.81
CA GLU A 43 9.69 4.18 8.19
C GLU A 43 10.26 3.06 9.09
N SER A 44 10.93 3.46 10.18
CA SER A 44 11.37 2.58 11.26
C SER A 44 12.21 1.36 10.82
N MET A 45 12.95 1.52 9.72
CA MET A 45 13.92 0.54 9.26
C MET A 45 15.17 0.62 10.17
N ASN A 46 15.62 -0.49 10.77
CA ASN A 46 16.82 -0.42 11.61
C ASN A 46 18.03 0.04 10.75
N PRO A 47 18.85 0.99 11.23
CA PRO A 47 20.00 1.47 10.49
C PRO A 47 20.98 0.34 10.16
N GLY A 48 21.38 0.23 8.89
CA GLY A 48 22.31 -0.81 8.44
C GLY A 48 21.73 -2.21 8.25
N GLN A 49 20.43 -2.42 8.49
CA GLN A 49 19.82 -3.73 8.28
C GLN A 49 19.74 -4.13 6.79
N ASP A 50 19.53 -5.42 6.53
CA ASP A 50 19.17 -5.87 5.18
C ASP A 50 17.70 -5.50 4.92
N ILE A 51 17.46 -4.65 3.92
CA ILE A 51 16.11 -4.19 3.54
C ILE A 51 15.10 -5.31 3.25
N ARG A 52 15.56 -6.57 3.08
CA ARG A 52 14.68 -7.72 2.86
C ARG A 52 14.21 -8.37 4.15
N THR A 53 14.57 -7.86 5.32
CA THR A 53 14.15 -8.41 6.61
C THR A 53 13.30 -7.42 7.37
N ASP A 54 12.27 -7.91 8.08
CA ASP A 54 11.50 -7.09 9.01
C ASP A 54 12.44 -6.44 10.06
N SER A 55 12.06 -5.28 10.58
CA SER A 55 12.84 -4.66 11.66
C SER A 55 12.85 -5.52 12.92
N VAL A 56 13.94 -5.40 13.68
CA VAL A 56 14.16 -6.06 14.97
C VAL A 56 14.09 -5.06 16.11
N ALA A 57 13.83 -5.57 17.32
CA ALA A 57 13.81 -4.74 18.51
C ALA A 57 15.21 -4.23 18.85
N ASP A 58 15.30 -3.01 19.36
CA ASP A 58 16.56 -2.39 19.80
C ASP A 58 16.32 -1.59 21.08
N ALA A 59 16.82 -2.11 22.20
CA ALA A 59 16.62 -1.50 23.51
C ALA A 59 17.43 -0.22 23.71
N ALA A 60 18.42 0.07 22.85
CA ALA A 60 19.20 1.30 22.92
C ALA A 60 18.45 2.50 22.30
N VAL A 61 17.50 2.24 21.41
CA VAL A 61 16.66 3.27 20.78
C VAL A 61 15.39 3.41 21.62
N ILE A 62 15.24 4.51 22.36
CA ILE A 62 14.12 4.72 23.28
C ILE A 62 13.43 6.03 22.96
N ALA A 63 12.11 5.99 22.73
CA ALA A 63 11.26 7.17 22.55
C ALA A 63 10.23 7.26 23.67
N ALA A 64 9.73 8.47 23.95
CA ALA A 64 8.59 8.64 24.85
C ALA A 64 7.28 8.25 24.14
N ASP A 65 6.28 7.79 24.90
CA ASP A 65 4.91 7.66 24.39
C ASP A 65 4.37 9.02 23.96
N HIS A 66 3.48 9.01 22.96
CA HIS A 66 2.79 10.23 22.56
C HIS A 66 1.82 10.67 23.66
N VAL A 67 1.59 11.99 23.74
CA VAL A 67 0.60 12.56 24.65
C VAL A 67 -0.37 13.41 23.85
N TYR A 68 -1.62 12.99 23.86
CA TYR A 68 -2.70 13.62 23.14
C TYR A 68 -3.58 14.43 24.07
N ALA A 69 -3.89 15.66 23.67
CA ALA A 69 -4.81 16.51 24.41
C ALA A 69 -6.27 15.99 24.32
N PRO A 70 -7.17 16.44 25.19
CA PRO A 70 -8.60 16.20 25.04
C PRO A 70 -9.10 16.68 23.67
N GLY A 71 -9.92 15.87 23.01
CA GLY A 71 -10.50 16.16 21.70
C GLY A 71 -9.65 15.72 20.49
N THR A 72 -8.40 15.27 20.69
CA THR A 72 -7.51 14.88 19.59
C THR A 72 -7.80 13.47 19.06
N LEU A 73 -8.03 12.49 19.94
CA LEU A 73 -8.25 11.08 19.58
C LEU A 73 -9.74 10.75 19.63
N GLY A 74 -10.43 10.85 18.49
CA GLY A 74 -11.86 10.48 18.42
C GLY A 74 -12.75 11.22 19.42
N GLY A 75 -12.38 12.44 19.84
CA GLY A 75 -13.12 13.22 20.83
C GLY A 75 -12.87 12.83 22.29
N ASN A 76 -11.72 12.22 22.62
CA ASN A 76 -11.34 11.83 23.99
C ASN A 76 -11.59 12.96 25.03
N PRO A 77 -12.26 12.69 26.17
CA PRO A 77 -12.62 13.72 27.15
C PRO A 77 -11.47 14.14 28.08
N SER A 78 -10.34 13.44 28.03
CA SER A 78 -9.18 13.64 28.90
C SER A 78 -7.90 13.29 28.14
N PRO A 79 -6.72 13.80 28.56
CA PRO A 79 -5.47 13.47 27.89
C PRO A 79 -5.24 11.96 27.80
N VAL A 80 -4.62 11.51 26.71
CA VAL A 80 -4.28 10.11 26.47
C VAL A 80 -2.78 9.99 26.25
N GLY A 81 -2.17 8.97 26.87
CA GLY A 81 -0.72 8.71 26.79
C GLY A 81 0.08 9.27 27.97
N ASP A 82 1.35 8.87 28.05
CA ASP A 82 2.25 9.20 29.16
C ASP A 82 3.66 9.56 28.66
N GLY A 83 4.02 10.84 28.67
CA GLY A 83 5.35 11.30 28.23
C GLY A 83 6.52 10.82 29.10
N GLN A 84 6.25 10.18 30.24
CA GLN A 84 7.28 9.50 31.05
C GLN A 84 7.43 8.02 30.69
N LEU A 85 6.53 7.45 29.89
CA LEU A 85 6.62 6.09 29.40
C LEU A 85 7.70 5.99 28.31
N ASN A 86 8.81 5.36 28.66
CA ASN A 86 9.93 5.13 27.75
C ASN A 86 9.73 3.82 26.98
N LEU A 87 9.55 3.91 25.68
CA LEU A 87 9.28 2.84 24.73
C LEU A 87 10.56 2.49 23.95
N PRO A 88 11.22 1.35 24.23
CA PRO A 88 12.30 0.86 23.37
C PRO A 88 11.75 0.52 21.98
N LEU A 89 12.56 0.66 20.94
CA LEU A 89 12.19 0.35 19.57
C LEU A 89 11.76 -1.14 19.49
N PRO A 90 10.49 -1.42 19.17
CA PRO A 90 10.00 -2.78 19.05
C PRO A 90 10.40 -3.41 17.70
N ALA A 91 10.35 -4.74 17.64
CA ALA A 91 10.49 -5.47 16.38
C ALA A 91 9.22 -5.32 15.52
N GLY A 92 9.37 -5.38 14.20
CA GLY A 92 8.24 -5.50 13.28
C GLY A 92 7.46 -4.21 13.02
N LEU A 93 8.06 -3.06 13.26
CA LEU A 93 7.57 -1.76 12.77
C LEU A 93 7.70 -1.70 11.24
N TYR A 94 8.91 -1.87 10.72
CA TYR A 94 9.13 -2.11 9.30
C TYR A 94 8.75 -3.56 8.97
N LYS A 95 7.81 -3.72 8.03
CA LYS A 95 7.39 -5.03 7.52
C LYS A 95 7.66 -5.17 6.05
N THR A 96 8.43 -6.20 5.70
CA THR A 96 8.76 -6.55 4.32
C THR A 96 7.52 -6.91 3.49
N LYS A 97 6.42 -7.32 4.14
CA LYS A 97 5.12 -7.54 3.48
C LYS A 97 4.52 -6.27 2.86
N HIS A 98 4.89 -5.08 3.35
CA HIS A 98 4.37 -3.81 2.84
C HIS A 98 5.22 -3.21 1.71
N ASP A 99 6.41 -3.77 1.44
CA ASP A 99 7.20 -3.34 0.28
C ASP A 99 6.64 -3.99 -1.00
N PRO A 100 6.16 -3.19 -1.97
CA PRO A 100 5.44 -3.71 -3.13
C PRO A 100 6.33 -4.45 -4.14
N GLY A 101 7.65 -4.22 -4.11
CA GLY A 101 8.62 -4.94 -4.93
C GLY A 101 9.11 -6.22 -4.28
N MET A 102 8.91 -6.34 -2.96
CA MET A 102 9.52 -7.39 -2.16
C MET A 102 9.12 -8.79 -2.58
N ALA A 103 7.92 -9.04 -3.08
CA ALA A 103 7.49 -10.40 -3.46
C ALA A 103 8.21 -10.95 -4.71
N TYR A 104 8.85 -10.10 -5.52
CA TYR A 104 9.43 -10.46 -6.82
C TYR A 104 10.94 -10.69 -6.73
N GLN A 105 11.40 -11.88 -7.12
CA GLN A 105 12.81 -12.23 -7.06
C GLN A 105 13.67 -11.35 -7.97
N ASN A 106 13.19 -11.08 -9.19
CA ASN A 106 13.88 -10.22 -10.16
C ASN A 106 13.95 -8.75 -9.69
N VAL A 107 13.01 -8.28 -8.87
CA VAL A 107 13.09 -6.96 -8.24
C VAL A 107 14.13 -6.97 -7.12
N ARG A 108 14.05 -7.92 -6.18
CA ARG A 108 15.02 -8.03 -5.07
C ARG A 108 16.48 -8.26 -5.50
N SER A 109 16.67 -8.85 -6.68
CA SER A 109 17.99 -9.10 -7.28
C SER A 109 18.47 -7.97 -8.19
N ALA A 110 17.63 -6.97 -8.48
CA ALA A 110 17.99 -5.87 -9.35
C ALA A 110 19.08 -5.00 -8.69
N PRO A 111 20.07 -4.47 -9.46
CA PRO A 111 21.14 -3.63 -8.91
C PRO A 111 20.62 -2.41 -8.14
N GLU A 112 19.51 -1.82 -8.61
CA GLU A 112 18.88 -0.64 -8.04
C GLU A 112 18.05 -0.93 -6.78
N PHE A 113 17.78 -2.18 -6.42
CA PHE A 113 16.85 -2.52 -5.33
C PHE A 113 17.27 -1.90 -3.99
N ARG A 114 18.54 -2.06 -3.62
CA ARG A 114 19.11 -1.46 -2.40
C ARG A 114 19.17 0.05 -2.47
N TYR A 115 19.49 0.59 -3.64
CA TYR A 115 19.56 2.03 -3.86
C TYR A 115 18.18 2.71 -3.83
N SER A 116 17.13 1.98 -4.19
CA SER A 116 15.77 2.49 -4.31
C SER A 116 14.95 2.30 -3.04
N SER A 117 15.40 1.44 -2.13
CA SER A 117 14.79 1.26 -0.80
C SER A 117 15.48 2.18 0.21
N ARG A 118 14.72 3.12 0.79
CA ARG A 118 15.26 4.28 1.52
C ARG A 118 14.50 4.51 2.83
N THR A 119 15.06 5.33 3.69
CA THR A 119 14.44 5.78 4.94
C THR A 119 13.46 6.93 4.69
N MET A 120 12.37 6.97 5.45
CA MET A 120 11.30 7.95 5.28
C MET A 120 11.32 9.12 6.27
N GLY A 121 11.90 8.91 7.47
CA GLY A 121 11.90 9.92 8.52
C GLY A 121 10.51 10.13 9.18
N GLY A 122 10.45 10.94 10.23
CA GLY A 122 9.22 11.38 10.89
C GLY A 122 8.64 10.47 11.97
N GLY A 123 9.17 9.26 12.13
CA GLY A 123 8.63 8.29 13.07
C GLY A 123 8.97 8.59 14.53
N GLN A 124 8.20 7.99 15.43
CA GLN A 124 8.31 8.19 16.87
C GLN A 124 9.74 7.93 17.40
N TRP A 125 10.47 6.99 16.81
CA TRP A 125 11.83 6.61 17.22
C TRP A 125 12.94 7.27 16.40
N ASP A 126 12.63 8.01 15.33
CA ASP A 126 13.62 8.38 14.32
C ASP A 126 14.77 9.24 14.85
N ALA A 127 14.47 10.18 15.74
CA ALA A 127 15.48 11.05 16.35
C ALA A 127 16.55 10.25 17.13
N MET A 128 16.18 9.05 17.61
CA MET A 128 17.00 8.18 18.45
C MET A 128 17.59 6.98 17.68
N LEU A 129 17.26 6.79 16.40
CA LEU A 129 17.79 5.67 15.60
C LEU A 129 19.32 5.69 15.50
N LYS A 130 19.96 6.85 15.66
CA LYS A 130 21.42 6.98 15.73
C LYS A 130 22.06 6.22 16.89
N ASP A 131 21.28 5.91 17.93
CA ASP A 131 21.71 5.16 19.10
C ASP A 131 21.51 3.65 18.91
N SER A 132 21.06 3.23 17.72
CA SER A 132 20.85 1.81 17.38
C SER A 132 22.13 0.98 17.56
N THR A 133 21.94 -0.19 18.16
CA THR A 133 22.99 -1.19 18.40
C THR A 133 22.69 -2.53 17.71
N ALA A 134 21.49 -2.70 17.16
CA ALA A 134 21.08 -3.93 16.47
C ALA A 134 21.97 -4.29 15.27
N TYR A 135 22.48 -3.28 14.55
CA TYR A 135 23.39 -3.45 13.41
C TYR A 135 24.48 -2.38 13.38
N ALA A 136 25.54 -2.64 12.62
CA ALA A 136 26.55 -1.63 12.33
C ALA A 136 25.94 -0.53 11.44
N ILE A 137 25.87 0.69 11.97
CA ILE A 137 25.36 1.85 11.24
C ILE A 137 26.37 2.24 10.13
N PRO A 138 25.96 2.27 8.86
CA PRO A 138 26.83 2.72 7.78
C PRO A 138 27.31 4.16 7.99
N ALA A 139 28.54 4.46 7.54
CA ALA A 139 29.00 5.84 7.50
C ALA A 139 28.06 6.70 6.65
N ASN A 140 27.71 7.89 7.14
CA ASN A 140 26.76 8.82 6.51
C ASN A 140 25.36 8.23 6.28
N TYR A 141 24.90 7.33 7.15
CA TYR A 141 23.52 6.85 7.10
C TYR A 141 22.54 8.02 7.25
N ASP A 142 21.63 8.15 6.28
CA ASP A 142 20.57 9.15 6.30
C ASP A 142 19.30 8.53 6.90
N TYR A 143 18.86 9.05 8.05
CA TYR A 143 17.67 8.58 8.76
C TYR A 143 16.37 9.15 8.17
N ASP A 144 16.46 10.21 7.37
CA ASP A 144 15.34 10.85 6.67
C ASP A 144 15.75 11.14 5.22
N GLN A 145 16.12 10.07 4.50
CA GLN A 145 16.54 10.17 3.11
C GLN A 145 15.42 10.73 2.23
N PHE A 146 14.15 10.55 2.61
CA PHE A 146 13.02 11.14 1.92
C PHE A 146 13.05 12.68 1.96
N SER A 147 13.30 13.31 3.10
CA SER A 147 13.50 14.77 3.17
C SER A 147 14.67 15.23 2.30
N THR A 148 15.79 14.53 2.36
CA THR A 148 16.96 14.83 1.54
C THR A 148 16.63 14.76 0.05
N ASP A 149 15.93 13.70 -0.38
CA ASP A 149 15.54 13.48 -1.77
C ASP A 149 14.47 14.49 -2.25
N LEU A 150 13.52 14.88 -1.39
CA LEU A 150 12.55 15.93 -1.68
C LEU A 150 13.24 17.30 -1.87
N ALA A 151 14.25 17.60 -1.05
CA ALA A 151 14.97 18.87 -1.10
C ALA A 151 15.86 19.00 -2.35
N ASN A 152 16.50 17.91 -2.78
CA ASN A 152 17.44 17.92 -3.91
C ASN A 152 16.83 17.43 -5.24
N GLY A 153 15.59 16.94 -5.21
CA GLY A 153 14.88 16.41 -6.39
C GLY A 153 15.27 14.98 -6.79
N ASN A 154 15.95 14.22 -5.94
CA ASN A 154 16.35 12.82 -6.16
C ASN A 154 15.26 11.79 -5.83
N VAL A 155 13.99 12.19 -6.00
CA VAL A 155 12.85 11.28 -5.94
C VAL A 155 12.75 10.48 -7.25
N GLY A 156 12.11 9.32 -7.20
CA GLY A 156 11.79 8.53 -8.39
C GLY A 156 10.65 9.13 -9.22
N ASN A 157 10.43 8.58 -10.42
CA ASN A 157 9.21 8.83 -11.20
C ASN A 157 7.97 8.24 -10.51
N LEU A 158 8.14 7.09 -9.84
CA LEU A 158 7.15 6.47 -8.97
C LEU A 158 7.75 6.25 -7.58
N ASN A 159 7.07 6.71 -6.53
CA ASN A 159 7.56 6.60 -5.17
C ASN A 159 6.49 5.92 -4.31
N PHE A 160 6.85 4.82 -3.68
CA PHE A 160 6.08 4.20 -2.62
C PHE A 160 6.57 4.76 -1.29
N VAL A 161 5.63 5.15 -0.44
CA VAL A 161 5.89 5.86 0.81
C VAL A 161 5.12 5.07 1.87
N VAL A 162 5.84 4.28 2.67
CA VAL A 162 5.31 3.17 3.45
C VAL A 162 5.57 3.42 4.93
N PRO A 163 4.56 3.92 5.69
CA PRO A 163 4.66 4.08 7.14
C PRO A 163 4.90 2.75 7.83
N ASP A 164 5.35 2.83 9.08
CA ASP A 164 5.54 1.65 9.90
C ASP A 164 4.21 1.10 10.43
N GLN A 165 4.22 -0.07 11.06
CA GLN A 165 2.96 -0.69 11.49
C GLN A 165 2.15 0.11 12.52
N CYS A 166 2.74 1.05 13.26
CA CYS A 166 1.96 1.94 14.10
C CYS A 166 1.27 3.03 13.25
N ASP A 167 2.02 3.63 12.33
CA ASP A 167 1.60 4.78 11.54
C ASP A 167 0.82 4.40 10.26
N ASP A 168 0.87 3.13 9.83
CA ASP A 168 0.03 2.53 8.78
C ASP A 168 -1.28 1.91 9.31
N MET A 169 -1.47 1.99 10.63
CA MET A 169 -2.66 1.59 11.37
C MET A 169 -2.85 0.07 11.63
N HIS A 170 -1.87 -0.78 11.37
CA HIS A 170 -1.93 -2.20 11.77
C HIS A 170 -1.77 -2.43 13.28
N GLY A 171 -0.92 -1.65 13.92
CA GLY A 171 -0.48 -1.75 15.31
C GLY A 171 0.39 -2.98 15.59
N ILE A 172 1.21 -2.92 16.64
CA ILE A 172 2.05 -4.06 17.08
C ILE A 172 2.12 -4.28 18.60
N THR A 173 1.33 -3.56 19.40
CA THR A 173 1.39 -3.59 20.89
C THR A 173 2.81 -3.35 21.41
N VAL A 174 3.15 -2.09 21.60
CA VAL A 174 4.47 -1.68 22.12
C VAL A 174 4.39 -1.53 23.64
N LYS A 175 5.43 -1.98 24.36
CA LYS A 175 5.52 -1.86 25.83
C LYS A 175 6.79 -1.14 26.25
N GLY A 176 6.69 -0.34 27.29
CA GLY A 176 7.77 0.46 27.84
C GLY A 176 7.75 0.47 29.37
N THR A 177 8.65 1.26 29.96
CA THR A 177 8.73 1.47 31.42
C THR A 177 8.57 2.94 31.75
N ILE A 178 7.79 3.26 32.78
CA ILE A 178 7.63 4.65 33.25
C ILE A 178 8.93 5.09 33.94
N ALA A 179 9.48 6.22 33.50
CA ALA A 179 10.75 6.77 33.99
C ALA A 179 10.79 6.87 35.52
N GLY A 180 11.89 6.40 36.11
CA GLY A 180 12.08 6.41 37.56
C GLY A 180 11.30 5.33 38.33
N THR A 181 10.62 4.42 37.63
CA THR A 181 9.86 3.32 38.23
C THR A 181 10.17 1.98 37.55
N ALA A 182 9.65 0.88 38.10
CA ALA A 182 9.66 -0.44 37.46
C ALA A 182 8.32 -0.75 36.75
N THR A 183 7.41 0.23 36.66
CA THR A 183 6.07 0.04 36.12
C THR A 183 6.11 -0.08 34.60
N VAL A 184 5.59 -1.20 34.08
CA VAL A 184 5.46 -1.44 32.63
C VAL A 184 4.07 -1.02 32.15
N ALA A 185 4.02 -0.29 31.04
CA ALA A 185 2.78 0.11 30.38
C ALA A 185 2.88 -0.10 28.86
N SER A 186 1.74 -0.04 28.18
CA SER A 186 1.69 -0.15 26.71
C SER A 186 1.59 1.25 26.09
N ALA A 187 2.15 1.43 24.90
CA ALA A 187 1.98 2.65 24.12
C ALA A 187 0.49 2.94 23.91
N SER A 188 0.15 4.22 23.94
CA SER A 188 -1.26 4.65 23.95
C SER A 188 -1.95 4.57 22.58
N ASP A 189 -1.18 4.46 21.49
CA ASP A 189 -1.66 4.67 20.12
C ASP A 189 -1.17 3.64 19.08
N CYS A 190 -0.36 2.64 19.46
CA CYS A 190 0.17 1.61 18.55
C CYS A 190 -0.34 0.18 18.87
N SER A 191 -1.49 0.08 19.51
CA SER A 191 -2.13 -1.23 19.72
C SER A 191 -2.93 -1.61 18.48
N SER A 192 -2.81 -2.87 18.04
CA SER A 192 -3.62 -3.39 16.93
C SER A 192 -5.09 -3.32 17.28
N VAL A 193 -5.91 -2.96 16.29
CA VAL A 193 -7.36 -2.89 16.41
C VAL A 193 -7.99 -3.86 15.42
N SER A 194 -9.16 -4.39 15.74
CA SER A 194 -9.91 -5.20 14.76
C SER A 194 -10.41 -4.32 13.63
N ASN A 195 -10.87 -4.90 12.53
CA ASN A 195 -11.61 -4.09 11.56
C ASN A 195 -12.90 -3.55 12.19
N ASN A 196 -13.38 -2.39 11.69
CA ASN A 196 -14.65 -1.78 12.08
C ASN A 196 -14.78 -1.49 13.59
N VAL A 197 -13.68 -1.10 14.25
CA VAL A 197 -13.74 -0.68 15.66
C VAL A 197 -14.49 0.65 15.74
N PRO A 198 -15.41 0.82 16.70
CA PRO A 198 -16.02 2.13 16.95
C PRO A 198 -14.95 3.20 17.14
N ALA A 199 -15.18 4.40 16.59
CA ALA A 199 -14.23 5.52 16.69
C ALA A 199 -13.78 5.81 18.14
N ALA A 200 -14.65 5.57 19.13
CA ALA A 200 -14.34 5.70 20.55
C ALA A 200 -13.28 4.70 21.08
N THR A 201 -13.06 3.58 20.40
CA THR A 201 -12.14 2.49 20.80
C THR A 201 -10.99 2.29 19.80
N GLY A 202 -11.18 2.60 18.52
CA GLY A 202 -10.13 2.51 17.47
C GLY A 202 -9.47 3.85 17.15
N GLY A 203 -9.95 4.95 17.73
CA GLY A 203 -9.56 6.30 17.36
C GLY A 203 -8.08 6.64 17.59
N ALA A 204 -7.40 5.98 18.52
CA ALA A 204 -6.01 6.30 18.84
C ALA A 204 -5.05 5.98 17.68
N ILE A 205 -5.09 4.74 17.18
CA ILE A 205 -4.23 4.31 16.07
C ILE A 205 -4.61 4.96 14.74
N ILE A 206 -5.92 5.18 14.51
CA ILE A 206 -6.40 5.91 13.34
C ILE A 206 -5.88 7.35 13.35
N ALA A 207 -5.98 8.06 14.49
CA ALA A 207 -5.52 9.43 14.60
C ALA A 207 -3.99 9.54 14.52
N ARG A 208 -3.25 8.55 15.04
CA ARG A 208 -1.81 8.46 14.84
C ARG A 208 -1.47 8.39 13.34
N GLY A 209 -2.06 7.46 12.62
CA GLY A 209 -1.87 7.34 11.17
C GLY A 209 -2.28 8.61 10.41
N ASP A 210 -3.40 9.23 10.77
CA ASP A 210 -3.85 10.51 10.18
C ASP A 210 -2.85 11.65 10.41
N HIS A 211 -2.32 11.79 11.63
CA HIS A 211 -1.28 12.76 11.93
C HIS A 211 0.01 12.52 11.14
N TYR A 212 0.40 11.26 10.99
CA TYR A 212 1.57 10.91 10.20
C TYR A 212 1.38 11.22 8.71
N VAL A 213 0.22 10.86 8.14
CA VAL A 213 -0.15 11.19 6.76
C VAL A 213 -0.22 12.69 6.54
N ASP A 214 -0.80 13.46 7.47
CA ASP A 214 -0.84 14.93 7.40
C ASP A 214 0.58 15.53 7.38
N TRP A 215 1.45 15.07 8.28
CA TRP A 215 2.85 15.50 8.29
C TRP A 215 3.57 15.17 6.98
N LEU A 216 3.37 13.96 6.45
CA LEU A 216 4.00 13.49 5.23
C LEU A 216 3.51 14.27 4.00
N VAL A 217 2.20 14.49 3.89
CA VAL A 217 1.60 15.30 2.83
C VAL A 217 2.13 16.72 2.89
N LYS A 218 2.15 17.35 4.08
CA LYS A 218 2.73 18.70 4.27
C LYS A 218 4.21 18.75 3.87
N LYS A 219 5.01 17.77 4.29
CA LYS A 219 6.42 17.63 3.89
C LYS A 219 6.56 17.60 2.36
N ILE A 220 5.76 16.79 1.66
CA ILE A 220 5.77 16.72 0.19
C ILE A 220 5.35 18.07 -0.40
N GLN A 221 4.28 18.69 0.11
CA GLN A 221 3.77 19.97 -0.38
C GLN A 221 4.76 21.13 -0.21
N ASP A 222 5.60 21.06 0.84
CA ASP A 222 6.64 22.04 1.11
C ASP A 222 7.89 21.88 0.24
N SER A 223 8.04 20.76 -0.46
CA SER A 223 9.21 20.49 -1.30
C SER A 223 9.26 21.36 -2.57
N PRO A 224 10.48 21.60 -3.12
CA PRO A 224 10.64 22.18 -4.45
C PRO A 224 9.91 21.40 -5.56
N LEU A 225 9.80 20.07 -5.40
CA LEU A 225 9.11 19.18 -6.33
C LEU A 225 7.62 19.55 -6.45
N TRP A 226 6.90 19.66 -5.32
CA TRP A 226 5.48 19.99 -5.33
C TRP A 226 5.23 21.42 -5.79
N LYS A 227 6.05 22.38 -5.32
CA LYS A 227 5.94 23.79 -5.68
C LYS A 227 6.18 24.07 -7.17
N ASN A 228 6.70 23.09 -7.93
CA ASN A 228 6.86 23.19 -9.37
C ASN A 228 5.71 22.49 -10.13
N PRO A 229 4.68 23.22 -10.60
CA PRO A 229 3.56 22.63 -11.33
C PRO A 229 3.98 21.96 -12.66
N GLN A 230 5.14 22.30 -13.23
CA GLN A 230 5.65 21.64 -14.44
C GLN A 230 6.03 20.18 -14.20
N LYS A 231 6.27 19.79 -12.94
CA LYS A 231 6.57 18.41 -12.56
C LYS A 231 5.34 17.50 -12.51
N ARG A 232 4.12 18.06 -12.49
CA ARG A 232 2.84 17.33 -12.49
C ARG A 232 2.82 16.20 -11.46
N VAL A 233 2.94 16.60 -10.20
CA VAL A 233 3.08 15.69 -9.06
C VAL A 233 1.69 15.34 -8.55
N ALA A 234 1.48 14.05 -8.27
CA ALA A 234 0.31 13.56 -7.57
C ALA A 234 0.72 12.74 -6.34
N ILE A 235 -0.05 12.89 -5.27
CA ILE A 235 -0.01 12.03 -4.09
C ILE A 235 -1.26 11.16 -4.16
N VAL A 236 -1.06 9.85 -4.08
CA VAL A 236 -2.14 8.88 -4.01
C VAL A 236 -2.11 8.26 -2.62
N LEU A 237 -3.17 8.48 -1.86
CA LEU A 237 -3.40 7.82 -0.57
C LEU A 237 -4.29 6.60 -0.78
N MET A 238 -3.86 5.45 -0.28
CA MET A 238 -4.55 4.17 -0.41
C MET A 238 -4.20 3.30 0.79
N PHE A 239 -5.18 2.58 1.33
CA PHE A 239 -4.95 1.51 2.32
C PHE A 239 -4.78 0.17 1.61
N ASP A 240 -3.85 -0.64 2.11
CA ASP A 240 -3.48 -1.93 1.53
C ASP A 240 -4.59 -2.98 1.61
N GLU A 241 -5.46 -2.90 2.62
CA GLU A 241 -6.64 -3.76 2.74
C GLU A 241 -7.83 -3.08 3.44
N GLY A 242 -9.02 -3.64 3.23
CA GLY A 242 -10.23 -3.34 3.99
C GLY A 242 -11.00 -4.63 4.28
N SER A 243 -12.08 -4.57 5.08
CA SER A 243 -12.89 -5.78 5.28
C SER A 243 -13.63 -6.13 4.00
N ALA A 244 -13.48 -7.38 3.55
CA ALA A 244 -14.06 -7.84 2.31
C ALA A 244 -15.49 -8.33 2.48
N THR A 245 -16.24 -8.14 1.40
CA THR A 245 -17.53 -8.79 1.11
C THR A 245 -17.53 -10.31 1.34
N SER A 246 -16.37 -10.97 1.28
CA SER A 246 -16.17 -12.41 1.46
C SER A 246 -15.93 -12.85 2.91
N GLY A 247 -15.83 -11.91 3.87
CA GLY A 247 -15.50 -12.18 5.28
C GLY A 247 -13.99 -12.30 5.58
N PHE A 248 -13.12 -11.93 4.64
CA PHE A 248 -11.67 -11.83 4.80
C PHE A 248 -11.21 -10.37 4.69
N ASN A 249 -9.99 -10.02 5.10
CA ASN A 249 -9.40 -8.75 4.65
C ASN A 249 -8.96 -8.89 3.19
N SER A 250 -9.28 -7.91 2.34
CA SER A 250 -8.87 -7.92 0.94
C SER A 250 -8.75 -6.51 0.38
N CYS A 251 -8.10 -6.41 -0.77
CA CYS A 251 -7.71 -5.16 -1.41
C CYS A 251 -8.21 -5.05 -2.85
N CYS A 252 -8.35 -6.21 -3.49
CA CYS A 252 -8.01 -6.26 -4.91
C CYS A 252 -9.12 -6.86 -5.78
N GLY A 253 -10.20 -7.37 -5.17
CA GLY A 253 -11.31 -7.95 -5.91
C GLY A 253 -10.92 -9.21 -6.69
N TRP A 254 -9.79 -9.83 -6.32
CA TRP A 254 -9.33 -11.08 -6.90
C TRP A 254 -10.16 -12.24 -6.33
N ASN A 255 -10.50 -13.21 -7.18
CA ASN A 255 -11.33 -14.37 -6.83
C ASN A 255 -12.64 -14.02 -6.08
N PRO A 256 -13.50 -13.14 -6.66
CA PRO A 256 -14.69 -12.65 -5.97
C PRO A 256 -15.71 -13.76 -5.67
N GLY A 257 -15.80 -14.78 -6.53
CA GLY A 257 -16.61 -15.98 -6.31
C GLY A 257 -16.04 -16.97 -5.29
N ASN A 258 -14.91 -16.66 -4.64
CA ASN A 258 -14.27 -17.51 -3.64
C ASN A 258 -13.94 -18.93 -4.16
N SER A 259 -13.68 -19.06 -5.46
CA SER A 259 -13.45 -20.33 -6.14
C SER A 259 -12.15 -20.98 -5.67
N THR A 260 -12.21 -22.27 -5.33
CA THR A 260 -11.02 -23.07 -5.02
C THR A 260 -10.28 -23.52 -6.29
N MET A 261 -10.91 -23.36 -7.46
CA MET A 261 -10.41 -23.80 -8.77
C MET A 261 -9.73 -22.69 -9.56
N ALA A 262 -9.73 -21.45 -9.04
CA ALA A 262 -9.14 -20.30 -9.72
C ALA A 262 -7.65 -20.53 -10.03
N LYS A 263 -7.23 -20.15 -11.25
CA LYS A 263 -5.83 -20.14 -11.69
C LYS A 263 -5.57 -18.89 -12.54
N PRO A 264 -4.34 -18.34 -12.56
CA PRO A 264 -4.04 -17.26 -13.48
C PRO A 264 -4.08 -17.81 -14.90
N LEU A 265 -4.31 -16.95 -15.89
CA LEU A 265 -4.17 -17.33 -17.30
C LEU A 265 -2.79 -16.97 -17.85
N THR A 266 -2.29 -17.80 -18.76
CA THR A 266 -1.12 -17.52 -19.60
C THR A 266 -1.51 -17.47 -21.06
N GLN A 267 -0.83 -16.63 -21.84
CA GLN A 267 -1.02 -16.59 -23.28
C GLN A 267 -0.22 -17.73 -23.92
N ASN A 268 -0.85 -18.43 -24.84
CA ASN A 268 -0.24 -19.46 -25.67
C ASN A 268 0.46 -18.80 -26.88
N ALA A 269 1.35 -19.54 -27.55
CA ALA A 269 2.08 -19.04 -28.72
C ALA A 269 1.17 -18.65 -29.91
N ASP A 270 -0.04 -19.20 -29.97
CA ASP A 270 -1.06 -18.89 -30.97
C ASP A 270 -1.95 -17.69 -30.59
N GLY A 271 -1.66 -17.03 -29.46
CA GLY A 271 -2.41 -15.88 -28.95
C GLY A 271 -3.63 -16.23 -28.10
N THR A 272 -4.02 -17.51 -28.01
CA THR A 272 -5.10 -17.98 -27.13
C THR A 272 -4.68 -18.01 -25.66
N TRP A 273 -5.62 -18.28 -24.75
CA TRP A 273 -5.38 -18.26 -23.30
C TRP A 273 -5.72 -19.59 -22.65
N SER A 274 -4.88 -20.02 -21.72
CA SER A 274 -5.07 -21.25 -20.93
C SER A 274 -4.73 -21.02 -19.45
N LEU A 275 -5.20 -21.92 -18.58
CA LEU A 275 -4.90 -21.87 -17.14
C LEU A 275 -3.40 -22.13 -16.90
N ASP A 276 -2.71 -21.21 -16.23
CA ASP A 276 -1.32 -21.36 -15.78
C ASP A 276 -1.28 -22.19 -14.49
N ALA A 277 -0.95 -23.47 -14.64
CA ALA A 277 -0.81 -24.40 -13.52
C ALA A 277 0.51 -24.26 -12.74
N SER A 278 1.45 -23.42 -13.19
CA SER A 278 2.75 -23.24 -12.50
C SER A 278 2.63 -22.45 -11.19
N ILE A 279 1.53 -21.70 -11.01
CA ILE A 279 1.32 -20.86 -9.84
C ILE A 279 0.59 -21.64 -8.76
N ASN A 280 1.36 -22.16 -7.81
CA ASN A 280 0.84 -22.83 -6.63
C ASN A 280 0.07 -21.86 -5.72
N ASN A 281 -0.93 -22.39 -5.01
CA ASN A 281 -1.71 -21.67 -4.01
C ASN A 281 -2.38 -20.37 -4.51
N TYR A 282 -2.61 -20.24 -5.82
CA TYR A 282 -3.24 -19.04 -6.39
C TYR A 282 -4.62 -18.74 -5.81
N SER A 283 -5.38 -19.79 -5.48
CA SER A 283 -6.66 -19.62 -4.81
C SER A 283 -6.50 -19.17 -3.36
N LYS A 284 -5.35 -19.31 -2.68
CA LYS A 284 -5.23 -19.09 -1.22
C LYS A 284 -4.87 -17.66 -0.76
N GLY A 285 -4.70 -16.71 -1.69
CA GLY A 285 -4.50 -15.29 -1.33
C GLY A 285 -5.77 -14.63 -0.79
N ASN A 286 -5.67 -13.36 -0.38
CA ASN A 286 -6.81 -12.54 0.05
C ASN A 286 -7.85 -12.44 -1.10
N ARG A 287 -9.10 -12.83 -0.82
CA ARG A 287 -10.17 -13.00 -1.82
C ARG A 287 -11.28 -11.96 -1.65
N GLY A 288 -11.90 -11.56 -2.74
CA GLY A 288 -13.05 -10.65 -2.74
C GLY A 288 -12.65 -9.18 -2.67
N HIS A 289 -13.64 -8.32 -2.49
CA HIS A 289 -13.48 -6.86 -2.50
C HIS A 289 -13.55 -6.34 -1.09
N GLY A 290 -12.40 -5.96 -0.52
CA GLY A 290 -12.38 -5.10 0.66
C GLY A 290 -12.53 -3.66 0.25
N GLN A 291 -13.48 -2.98 0.86
CA GLN A 291 -13.67 -1.56 0.64
C GLN A 291 -12.58 -0.81 1.40
N SER A 292 -11.78 -0.06 0.64
CA SER A 292 -10.67 0.75 1.13
C SER A 292 -10.87 2.19 0.65
N ILE A 293 -10.22 3.13 1.34
CA ILE A 293 -10.27 4.54 0.99
C ILE A 293 -9.19 4.83 -0.05
N PHE A 294 -9.55 5.61 -1.06
CA PHE A 294 -8.66 6.08 -2.11
C PHE A 294 -8.78 7.60 -2.26
N GLY A 295 -7.65 8.30 -2.19
CA GLY A 295 -7.59 9.76 -2.33
C GLY A 295 -6.47 10.19 -3.26
N ILE A 296 -6.71 11.22 -4.07
CA ILE A 296 -5.70 11.83 -4.94
C ILE A 296 -5.59 13.32 -4.63
N LEU A 297 -4.37 13.77 -4.41
CA LEU A 297 -4.01 15.18 -4.41
C LEU A 297 -3.04 15.42 -5.56
N ASN A 298 -3.14 16.57 -6.23
CA ASN A 298 -2.17 16.95 -7.24
C ASN A 298 -1.74 18.41 -7.09
N ASN A 299 -0.58 18.75 -7.63
CA ASN A 299 0.01 20.08 -7.50
C ASN A 299 -0.46 21.08 -8.56
N GLN A 300 -1.60 20.84 -9.21
CA GLN A 300 -2.11 21.69 -10.28
C GLN A 300 -3.13 22.69 -9.70
N ALA A 301 -2.79 23.97 -9.73
CA ALA A 301 -3.59 25.02 -9.06
C ALA A 301 -5.04 25.10 -9.57
N ASN A 302 -5.26 24.78 -10.85
CA ASN A 302 -6.57 24.83 -11.51
C ASN A 302 -7.28 23.47 -11.57
N ALA A 303 -6.71 22.41 -10.99
CA ALA A 303 -7.40 21.13 -10.92
C ALA A 303 -8.68 21.27 -10.09
N PRO A 304 -9.80 20.66 -10.53
CA PRO A 304 -11.02 20.60 -9.74
C PRO A 304 -10.75 19.99 -8.35
N LYS A 305 -11.42 20.53 -7.32
CA LYS A 305 -11.29 20.08 -5.93
C LYS A 305 -12.60 19.48 -5.45
N GLY A 306 -12.53 18.58 -4.48
CA GLY A 306 -13.72 17.92 -3.92
C GLY A 306 -14.43 17.01 -4.93
N ILE A 307 -13.68 16.47 -5.90
CA ILE A 307 -14.21 15.49 -6.84
C ILE A 307 -14.43 14.18 -6.12
N SER A 308 -15.64 13.63 -6.25
CA SER A 308 -15.97 12.27 -5.87
C SER A 308 -16.17 11.48 -7.15
N ASP A 309 -15.39 10.42 -7.32
CA ASP A 309 -15.55 9.47 -8.40
C ASP A 309 -16.45 8.32 -7.92
N GLY A 310 -17.59 8.13 -8.57
CA GLY A 310 -18.56 7.08 -8.23
C GLY A 310 -18.15 5.69 -8.75
N ASP A 311 -17.05 5.62 -9.51
CA ASP A 311 -16.58 4.40 -10.12
C ASP A 311 -15.85 3.46 -9.13
N ALA A 312 -15.97 2.15 -9.35
CA ALA A 312 -15.44 1.15 -8.44
C ALA A 312 -14.07 0.62 -8.88
N TYR A 313 -13.01 1.09 -8.22
CA TYR A 313 -11.63 0.70 -8.52
C TYR A 313 -11.09 -0.38 -7.58
N SER A 314 -9.99 -1.01 -8.02
CA SER A 314 -9.18 -1.92 -7.19
C SER A 314 -7.73 -1.44 -7.16
N HIS A 315 -6.90 -2.00 -6.29
CA HIS A 315 -5.45 -1.77 -6.32
C HIS A 315 -4.83 -2.02 -7.71
N PHE A 316 -5.38 -2.97 -8.46
CA PHE A 316 -4.93 -3.24 -9.82
C PHE A 316 -5.31 -2.13 -10.81
N SER A 317 -6.37 -1.37 -10.54
CA SER A 317 -6.74 -0.19 -11.31
C SER A 317 -5.65 0.88 -11.22
N LEU A 318 -5.05 1.05 -10.03
CA LEU A 318 -3.92 1.94 -9.85
C LEU A 318 -2.69 1.47 -10.63
N VAL A 319 -2.39 0.16 -10.60
CA VAL A 319 -1.28 -0.41 -11.40
C VAL A 319 -1.51 -0.22 -12.90
N ARG A 320 -2.75 -0.35 -13.40
CA ARG A 320 -3.07 -0.01 -14.80
C ARG A 320 -2.90 1.47 -15.10
N THR A 321 -3.35 2.33 -14.19
CA THR A 321 -3.20 3.79 -14.30
C THR A 321 -1.72 4.16 -14.48
N PHE A 322 -0.82 3.57 -13.68
CA PHE A 322 0.62 3.80 -13.83
C PHE A 322 1.18 3.27 -15.15
N GLN A 323 0.72 2.10 -15.61
CA GLN A 323 1.15 1.58 -16.91
C GLN A 323 0.76 2.52 -18.06
N ASP A 324 -0.43 3.10 -18.02
CA ASP A 324 -0.87 4.06 -19.04
C ASP A 324 -0.10 5.39 -18.92
N MET A 325 0.01 5.94 -17.71
CA MET A 325 0.71 7.20 -17.45
C MET A 325 2.17 7.16 -17.89
N PHE A 326 2.84 6.03 -17.69
CA PHE A 326 4.24 5.84 -18.03
C PHE A 326 4.45 5.14 -19.38
N GLN A 327 3.38 4.93 -20.16
CA GLN A 327 3.41 4.27 -21.48
C GLN A 327 4.10 2.89 -21.44
N LEU A 328 3.88 2.13 -20.37
CA LEU A 328 4.43 0.78 -20.17
C LEU A 328 3.55 -0.32 -20.77
N ALA A 329 2.30 0.01 -21.10
CA ALA A 329 1.35 -0.87 -21.77
C ALA A 329 0.85 -0.22 -23.06
N ASP A 330 0.39 -1.05 -23.99
CA ASP A 330 -0.33 -0.66 -25.20
C ASP A 330 -1.84 -0.85 -24.97
N PRO A 331 -2.63 0.23 -24.86
CA PRO A 331 -4.08 0.15 -24.66
C PRO A 331 -4.82 -0.58 -25.79
N GLY A 332 -4.24 -0.68 -26.98
CA GLY A 332 -4.79 -1.45 -28.10
C GLY A 332 -4.52 -2.96 -28.02
N ASN A 333 -3.67 -3.38 -27.09
CA ASN A 333 -3.29 -4.78 -26.89
C ASN A 333 -3.50 -5.18 -25.43
N ASP A 334 -4.62 -5.84 -25.14
CA ASP A 334 -4.94 -6.38 -23.81
C ASP A 334 -3.81 -7.24 -23.22
N GLY A 335 -2.99 -7.89 -24.06
CA GLY A 335 -1.82 -8.71 -23.70
C GLY A 335 -0.68 -7.92 -23.04
N SER A 336 -0.58 -6.62 -23.32
CA SER A 336 0.56 -5.79 -22.92
C SER A 336 0.55 -5.40 -21.44
N TYR A 337 -0.62 -5.36 -20.79
CA TYR A 337 -0.73 -5.06 -19.37
C TYR A 337 -0.08 -6.14 -18.52
N MET A 338 0.89 -5.73 -17.69
CA MET A 338 1.64 -6.60 -16.80
C MET A 338 0.76 -7.25 -15.75
N ASN A 339 1.18 -8.45 -15.37
CA ASN A 339 0.64 -9.28 -14.30
C ASN A 339 -0.84 -9.64 -14.38
N ARG A 340 -1.60 -9.06 -15.32
CA ARG A 340 -3.05 -9.25 -15.50
C ARG A 340 -3.74 -9.51 -14.17
N SER A 341 -3.33 -8.74 -13.16
CA SER A 341 -3.60 -9.06 -11.77
C SER A 341 -5.10 -9.09 -11.48
N LYS A 342 -5.87 -8.48 -12.40
CA LYS A 342 -7.26 -8.70 -12.70
C LYS A 342 -7.49 -8.47 -14.21
N TYR A 343 -8.63 -8.90 -14.74
CA TYR A 343 -8.95 -8.85 -16.18
C TYR A 343 -9.89 -7.70 -16.55
N THR A 344 -9.82 -7.21 -17.79
CA THR A 344 -10.83 -6.25 -18.31
C THR A 344 -12.17 -6.96 -18.51
N GLU A 345 -13.27 -6.22 -18.55
CA GLU A 345 -14.60 -6.80 -18.85
C GLU A 345 -14.63 -7.56 -20.18
N ALA A 346 -14.02 -6.98 -21.21
CA ALA A 346 -13.91 -7.59 -22.53
C ALA A 346 -13.14 -8.91 -22.46
N PHE A 347 -12.02 -8.94 -21.73
CA PHE A 347 -11.23 -10.14 -21.56
C PHE A 347 -11.96 -11.22 -20.75
N ILE A 348 -12.64 -10.84 -19.66
CA ILE A 348 -13.46 -11.77 -18.85
C ILE A 348 -14.53 -12.39 -19.73
N SER A 349 -15.27 -11.58 -20.48
CA SER A 349 -16.35 -12.03 -21.36
C SER A 349 -15.84 -13.01 -22.43
N ALA A 350 -14.69 -12.72 -23.04
CA ALA A 350 -14.08 -13.58 -24.06
C ALA A 350 -13.51 -14.89 -23.51
N ASN A 351 -13.17 -14.95 -22.21
CA ASN A 351 -12.47 -16.08 -21.60
C ASN A 351 -13.21 -16.69 -20.41
N ILE A 352 -14.51 -16.44 -20.25
CA ILE A 352 -15.27 -16.78 -19.04
C ILE A 352 -15.21 -18.28 -18.70
N LEU A 353 -15.09 -19.15 -19.71
CA LEU A 353 -14.96 -20.61 -19.53
C LEU A 353 -13.65 -21.01 -18.82
N ASN A 354 -12.61 -20.17 -18.89
CA ASN A 354 -11.33 -20.37 -18.22
C ASN A 354 -11.25 -19.60 -16.89
N LEU A 355 -12.33 -18.93 -16.47
CA LEU A 355 -12.33 -17.97 -15.37
C LEU A 355 -13.41 -18.34 -14.34
N PRO A 356 -13.30 -19.51 -13.69
CA PRO A 356 -14.34 -20.03 -12.80
C PRO A 356 -14.59 -19.14 -11.59
N GLU A 357 -13.63 -18.30 -11.20
CA GLU A 357 -13.80 -17.31 -10.12
C GLU A 357 -14.71 -16.13 -10.48
N PHE A 358 -14.96 -15.92 -11.77
CA PHE A 358 -15.89 -14.92 -12.29
C PHE A 358 -17.21 -15.56 -12.78
N ALA A 359 -17.31 -16.89 -12.75
CA ALA A 359 -18.54 -17.60 -13.10
C ALA A 359 -19.67 -17.23 -12.13
N GLY A 360 -20.71 -16.57 -12.62
CA GLY A 360 -21.80 -16.06 -11.79
C GLY A 360 -21.52 -14.71 -11.13
N SER A 361 -20.47 -13.99 -11.55
CA SER A 361 -20.31 -12.57 -11.21
C SER A 361 -21.58 -11.80 -11.56
N ALA A 362 -22.27 -11.31 -10.54
CA ALA A 362 -23.46 -10.47 -10.72
C ALA A 362 -23.11 -9.01 -11.06
N ASP A 363 -21.81 -8.67 -11.11
CA ASP A 363 -21.33 -7.32 -11.42
C ASP A 363 -19.93 -7.39 -12.03
N THR A 364 -19.88 -7.69 -13.33
CA THR A 364 -18.63 -7.82 -14.09
C THR A 364 -17.86 -6.50 -14.14
N HIS A 365 -18.55 -5.37 -13.96
CA HIS A 365 -17.94 -4.06 -13.93
C HIS A 365 -17.09 -3.88 -12.66
N PHE A 366 -17.67 -4.20 -11.50
CA PHE A 366 -16.96 -4.26 -10.22
C PHE A 366 -15.82 -5.31 -10.21
N ASP A 367 -16.06 -6.44 -10.88
CA ASP A 367 -15.12 -7.57 -10.96
C ASP A 367 -14.06 -7.46 -12.06
N SER A 368 -14.06 -6.36 -12.82
CA SER A 368 -13.02 -6.06 -13.80
C SER A 368 -11.98 -5.09 -13.26
N VAL A 369 -10.95 -4.83 -14.06
CA VAL A 369 -9.98 -3.78 -13.82
C VAL A 369 -9.90 -2.84 -15.01
N ARG A 370 -9.75 -1.56 -14.71
CA ARG A 370 -9.60 -0.46 -15.65
C ARG A 370 -8.72 0.63 -15.02
N PRO A 371 -8.10 1.51 -15.82
CA PRO A 371 -7.42 2.67 -15.29
C PRO A 371 -8.39 3.56 -14.52
N ILE A 372 -7.90 4.26 -13.51
CA ILE A 372 -8.62 5.31 -12.81
C ILE A 372 -8.61 6.49 -13.78
N ASN A 373 -9.70 6.74 -14.49
CA ASN A 373 -9.75 7.81 -15.48
C ASN A 373 -11.17 8.35 -15.70
N HIS A 374 -12.13 7.86 -14.93
CA HIS A 374 -13.54 8.24 -15.03
C HIS A 374 -14.12 8.10 -16.45
N ALA A 375 -13.68 7.08 -17.21
CA ALA A 375 -14.22 6.79 -18.53
C ALA A 375 -15.58 6.07 -18.45
N PHE A 376 -15.88 5.43 -17.33
CA PHE A 376 -17.16 4.74 -17.12
C PHE A 376 -18.19 5.67 -16.49
N VAL A 377 -19.35 5.78 -17.14
CA VAL A 377 -20.51 6.48 -16.61
C VAL A 377 -21.52 5.44 -16.14
N ALA A 378 -21.71 5.31 -14.83
CA ALA A 378 -22.65 4.35 -14.27
C ALA A 378 -24.09 4.63 -14.73
N PRO A 379 -24.84 3.61 -15.19
CA PRO A 379 -26.26 3.76 -15.52
C PRO A 379 -27.05 4.29 -14.32
N ALA A 380 -28.10 5.08 -14.54
CA ALA A 380 -28.93 5.66 -13.46
C ALA A 380 -29.51 4.61 -12.49
N THR A 381 -29.66 3.37 -12.91
CA THR A 381 -30.17 2.25 -12.11
C THR A 381 -29.09 1.42 -11.43
N TYR A 382 -27.81 1.69 -11.70
CA TYR A 382 -26.70 0.99 -11.07
C TYR A 382 -26.64 1.36 -9.59
N THR A 383 -26.48 0.36 -8.73
CA THR A 383 -26.27 0.54 -7.29
C THR A 383 -24.95 -0.12 -6.94
N GLN A 384 -24.02 0.65 -6.40
CA GLN A 384 -22.69 0.18 -6.04
C GLN A 384 -22.78 -0.92 -4.99
N LYS A 385 -22.03 -2.00 -5.19
CA LYS A 385 -21.86 -3.04 -4.17
C LYS A 385 -20.96 -2.56 -3.03
N GLN A 386 -21.35 -2.90 -1.81
CA GLN A 386 -20.60 -2.58 -0.59
C GLN A 386 -20.33 -3.84 0.24
N SER A 387 -19.25 -3.82 1.04
CA SER A 387 -18.96 -4.82 2.06
C SER A 387 -19.85 -4.60 3.29
N LEU A 388 -20.03 -5.65 4.09
CA LEU A 388 -20.96 -5.66 5.23
C LEU A 388 -20.59 -4.68 6.35
N ASP A 389 -19.34 -4.21 6.38
CA ASP A 389 -18.80 -3.27 7.36
C ASP A 389 -18.95 -1.80 6.93
N VAL A 390 -19.39 -1.53 5.70
CA VAL A 390 -19.65 -0.16 5.23
C VAL A 390 -21.07 0.26 5.58
N ASN A 391 -21.17 1.29 6.41
CA ASN A 391 -22.43 1.80 6.96
C ASN A 391 -22.95 3.06 6.23
N THR A 392 -22.33 3.46 5.13
CA THR A 392 -22.79 4.58 4.29
C THR A 392 -23.71 4.06 3.19
N ALA A 393 -24.68 4.88 2.76
CA ALA A 393 -25.57 4.49 1.67
C ALA A 393 -24.77 4.20 0.38
N PRO A 394 -25.10 3.14 -0.37
CA PRO A 394 -24.43 2.84 -1.63
C PRO A 394 -24.66 3.96 -2.63
N HIS A 395 -23.65 4.22 -3.45
CA HIS A 395 -23.79 5.13 -4.58
C HIS A 395 -24.80 4.56 -5.59
N VAL A 396 -25.68 5.42 -6.11
CA VAL A 396 -26.69 5.07 -7.12
C VAL A 396 -26.56 5.99 -8.31
N GLY A 397 -26.53 5.41 -9.50
CA GLY A 397 -26.38 6.16 -10.74
C GLY A 397 -24.96 6.65 -10.98
N PRO A 398 -24.77 7.61 -11.89
CA PRO A 398 -23.50 8.30 -12.09
C PRO A 398 -23.25 9.36 -11.01
N ASP A 399 -21.98 9.65 -10.68
CA ASP A 399 -21.67 10.80 -9.83
C ASP A 399 -21.97 12.14 -10.54
N ALA A 400 -22.19 13.17 -9.74
CA ALA A 400 -22.67 14.46 -10.24
C ALA A 400 -21.67 15.19 -11.15
N SER A 401 -20.37 14.92 -11.03
CA SER A 401 -19.33 15.73 -11.68
C SER A 401 -18.84 15.13 -12.98
N GLN A 402 -18.83 13.79 -13.09
CA GLN A 402 -18.22 13.05 -14.19
C GLN A 402 -16.79 13.53 -14.52
N ALA A 403 -16.08 14.01 -13.49
CA ALA A 403 -14.80 14.69 -13.66
C ALA A 403 -13.63 13.73 -13.46
N ASN A 404 -12.81 13.54 -14.50
CA ASN A 404 -11.59 12.76 -14.38
C ASN A 404 -10.58 13.46 -13.45
N VAL A 405 -10.24 12.78 -12.35
CA VAL A 405 -9.29 13.24 -11.31
C VAL A 405 -7.87 13.49 -11.82
N TRP A 406 -7.49 12.89 -12.96
CA TRP A 406 -6.21 13.11 -13.64
C TRP A 406 -6.27 14.14 -14.76
N ALA A 407 -7.46 14.62 -15.12
CA ALA A 407 -7.61 15.65 -16.13
C ALA A 407 -7.09 16.99 -15.59
N VAL A 408 -5.81 17.24 -15.83
CA VAL A 408 -5.19 18.52 -15.58
C VAL A 408 -5.65 19.51 -16.64
N LYS A 409 -6.25 20.63 -16.23
CA LYS A 409 -6.46 21.79 -17.11
C LYS A 409 -5.27 22.73 -17.05
#